data_AF-A0AAI8KVT3-F1
#
_entry.id   AF-A0AAI8KVT3-F1
#
_cell.length_a   1.000
_cell.length_b   1.000
_cell.length_c   1.000
_cell.angle_alpha   90.00
_cell.angle_beta   90.00
_cell.angle_gamma   90.00
#
_symmetry.space_group_name_H-M   'P 1'
#
loop_
_entity.id
_entity.type
_entity.pdbx_description
1 polymer ?
#
loop_
_entity_poly.entity_id
_entity_poly.type
_entity_poly.pdbx_seq_one_letter_code
_entity_poly.pdbx_strand_id
1 'polypeptide(L)'
;MQREALRHDRILRVLDRLLYDKDFRTAFAEDGPAGARVALDEDLLDAFDRVDVHELALVGRNIRSEVVSGGTGTGPGLKGSFPRTLDALREGRHAPVNDVAEAFIASAAFQEFRDVPFSPRGRGRTLPECFHRFMAARPADLDPSGELEPLVHHEAAAAVTRAVATGAHATFDVGLRDMTFHGDVLCGFREYAEAPAAWQLKPTMFLAGAGRCVIGPARRPLFDALTSLLDDRPDALTPSVRASLEDRLSSWGLR
;
A
#
# COMPACT_ATOMS: atom_id res chain seq x y z
N MET A 1 -12.01 -3.48 -35.92
CA MET A 1 -12.49 -3.70 -34.53
C MET A 1 -11.64 -4.65 -33.69
N GLN A 2 -11.73 -5.99 -33.83
CA GLN A 2 -11.04 -6.89 -32.87
C GLN A 2 -9.49 -6.84 -32.97
N ARG A 3 -8.94 -6.68 -34.18
CA ARG A 3 -7.48 -6.48 -34.38
C ARG A 3 -6.97 -5.13 -33.86
N GLU A 4 -7.75 -4.06 -34.00
CA GLU A 4 -7.39 -2.72 -33.51
C GLU A 4 -7.44 -2.64 -31.98
N ALA A 5 -8.44 -3.27 -31.35
CA ALA A 5 -8.51 -3.36 -29.90
C ALA A 5 -7.29 -4.12 -29.32
N LEU A 6 -6.90 -5.22 -29.96
CA LEU A 6 -5.68 -5.98 -29.60
C LEU A 6 -4.38 -5.20 -29.86
N ARG A 7 -4.38 -4.27 -30.81
CA ARG A 7 -3.24 -3.38 -31.10
C ARG A 7 -3.14 -2.30 -30.02
N HIS A 8 -4.26 -1.67 -29.69
CA HIS A 8 -4.33 -0.64 -28.65
C HIS A 8 -3.89 -1.16 -27.27
N ASP A 9 -4.39 -2.33 -26.86
CA ASP A 9 -3.99 -2.97 -25.60
C ASP A 9 -2.47 -3.23 -25.53
N ARG A 10 -1.86 -3.66 -26.64
CA ARG A 10 -0.40 -3.87 -26.71
C ARG A 10 0.39 -2.57 -26.56
N ILE A 11 -0.04 -1.48 -27.20
CA ILE A 11 0.60 -0.17 -27.06
C ILE A 11 0.55 0.30 -25.60
N LEU A 12 -0.62 0.22 -24.97
CA LEU A 12 -0.79 0.62 -23.58
C LEU A 12 0.13 -0.17 -22.65
N ARG A 13 0.25 -1.49 -22.84
CA ARG A 13 1.19 -2.31 -22.05
C ARG A 13 2.64 -1.89 -22.20
N VAL A 14 3.07 -1.48 -23.40
CA VAL A 14 4.45 -1.02 -23.62
C VAL A 14 4.68 0.33 -22.95
N LEU A 15 3.75 1.28 -23.14
CA LEU A 15 3.82 2.58 -22.47
C LEU A 15 3.82 2.42 -20.94
N ASP A 16 3.00 1.51 -20.41
CA ASP A 16 2.95 1.20 -18.99
C ASP A 16 4.32 0.75 -18.46
N ARG A 17 4.95 -0.20 -19.16
CA ARG A 17 6.29 -0.68 -18.79
C ARG A 17 7.36 0.39 -18.95
N LEU A 18 7.31 1.23 -19.98
CA LEU A 18 8.25 2.34 -20.15
C LEU A 18 8.20 3.32 -18.95
N LEU A 19 7.01 3.56 -18.41
CA LEU A 19 6.80 4.44 -17.26
C LEU A 19 7.20 3.79 -15.92
N TYR A 20 6.79 2.54 -15.69
CA TYR A 20 6.83 1.93 -14.36
C TYR A 20 7.85 0.79 -14.19
N ASP A 21 8.40 0.24 -15.28
CA ASP A 21 9.40 -0.84 -15.25
C ASP A 21 10.77 -0.27 -15.66
N LYS A 22 11.62 0.02 -14.65
CA LYS A 22 12.97 0.58 -14.86
C LYS A 22 13.84 -0.31 -15.73
N ASP A 23 13.77 -1.62 -15.53
CA ASP A 23 14.64 -2.56 -16.24
C ASP A 23 14.21 -2.65 -17.72
N PHE A 24 12.91 -2.68 -17.97
CA PHE A 24 12.38 -2.57 -19.32
C PHE A 24 12.75 -1.25 -19.99
N ARG A 25 12.64 -0.11 -19.28
CA ARG A 25 13.04 1.19 -19.82
C ARG A 25 14.53 1.26 -20.14
N THR A 26 15.38 0.68 -19.29
CA THR A 26 16.83 0.61 -19.52
C THR A 26 17.13 -0.22 -20.76
N ALA A 27 16.58 -1.44 -20.84
CA ALA A 27 16.76 -2.31 -22.00
C ALA A 27 16.22 -1.68 -23.30
N PHE A 28 15.10 -0.96 -23.23
CA PHE A 28 14.54 -0.23 -24.35
C PHE A 28 15.45 0.92 -24.81
N ALA A 29 16.12 1.61 -23.89
CA ALA A 29 17.06 2.67 -24.23
C ALA A 29 18.39 2.14 -24.81
N GLU A 30 18.82 0.94 -24.41
CA GLU A 30 20.06 0.31 -24.87
C GLU A 30 19.89 -0.40 -26.21
N ASP A 31 18.86 -1.23 -26.35
CA ASP A 31 18.69 -2.11 -27.52
C ASP A 31 17.54 -1.68 -28.46
N GLY A 32 16.87 -0.57 -28.15
CA GLY A 32 15.71 -0.08 -28.88
C GLY A 32 14.45 -0.95 -28.75
N PRO A 33 13.35 -0.57 -29.42
CA PRO A 33 12.09 -1.31 -29.37
C PRO A 33 12.20 -2.77 -29.85
N ALA A 34 13.11 -3.01 -30.81
CA ALA A 34 13.35 -4.32 -31.40
C ALA A 34 14.13 -5.27 -30.46
N GLY A 35 15.10 -4.75 -29.70
CA GLY A 35 15.92 -5.55 -28.78
C GLY A 35 15.22 -5.91 -27.48
N ALA A 36 14.26 -5.10 -27.03
CA ALA A 36 13.41 -5.38 -25.87
C ALA A 36 12.39 -6.53 -26.09
N ARG A 37 12.47 -7.23 -27.25
CA ARG A 37 11.59 -8.35 -27.66
C ARG A 37 10.09 -7.99 -27.61
N VAL A 38 9.76 -6.74 -27.86
CA VAL A 38 8.36 -6.32 -27.92
C VAL A 38 7.83 -6.72 -29.29
N ALA A 39 6.81 -7.58 -29.33
CA ALA A 39 6.15 -7.98 -30.57
C ALA A 39 5.26 -6.84 -31.11
N LEU A 40 5.90 -5.77 -31.59
CA LEU A 40 5.29 -4.61 -32.23
C LEU A 40 5.32 -4.80 -33.75
N ASP A 41 4.27 -4.31 -34.42
CA ASP A 41 4.28 -4.19 -35.88
C ASP A 41 5.23 -3.04 -36.30
N GLU A 42 5.70 -3.05 -37.55
CA GLU A 42 6.72 -2.08 -38.03
C GLU A 42 6.29 -0.62 -37.84
N ASP A 43 5.02 -0.32 -38.09
CA ASP A 43 4.45 1.02 -37.88
C ASP A 43 4.53 1.48 -36.41
N LEU A 44 4.39 0.54 -35.46
CA LEU A 44 4.52 0.84 -34.04
C LEU A 44 5.98 0.97 -33.62
N LEU A 45 6.90 0.21 -34.22
CA LEU A 45 8.34 0.39 -33.99
C LEU A 45 8.76 1.83 -34.35
N ASP A 46 8.31 2.38 -35.48
CA ASP A 46 8.62 3.78 -35.87
C ASP A 46 8.03 4.81 -34.89
N ALA A 47 6.85 4.53 -34.32
CA ALA A 47 6.25 5.39 -33.30
C ALA A 47 7.04 5.36 -31.97
N PHE A 48 7.55 4.19 -31.59
CA PHE A 48 8.33 4.00 -30.37
C PHE A 48 9.79 4.47 -30.51
N ASP A 49 10.36 4.50 -31.71
CA ASP A 49 11.67 5.09 -31.99
C ASP A 49 11.72 6.61 -31.73
N ARG A 50 10.57 7.29 -31.74
CA ARG A 50 10.46 8.73 -31.45
C ARG A 50 10.28 9.05 -29.96
N VAL A 51 10.25 8.03 -29.11
CA VAL A 51 10.10 8.22 -27.67
C VAL A 51 11.37 8.81 -27.09
N ASP A 52 11.24 9.94 -26.41
CA ASP A 52 12.35 10.55 -25.68
C ASP A 52 12.67 9.73 -24.42
N VAL A 53 13.70 8.90 -24.52
CA VAL A 53 14.19 8.05 -23.42
C VAL A 53 14.72 8.86 -22.24
N HIS A 54 15.18 10.10 -22.46
CA HIS A 54 15.66 10.97 -21.39
C HIS A 54 14.49 11.53 -20.57
N GLU A 55 13.43 11.98 -21.24
CA GLU A 55 12.19 12.39 -20.58
C GLU A 55 11.55 11.22 -19.83
N LEU A 56 11.49 10.02 -20.43
CA LEU A 56 11.00 8.83 -19.72
C LEU A 56 11.81 8.53 -18.45
N ALA A 57 13.14 8.65 -18.52
CA ALA A 57 14.00 8.45 -17.35
C ALA A 57 13.75 9.52 -16.28
N LEU A 58 13.47 10.78 -16.65
CA LEU A 58 13.07 11.84 -15.73
C LEU A 58 11.72 11.53 -15.07
N VAL A 59 10.72 11.13 -15.86
CA VAL A 59 9.38 10.78 -15.36
C VAL A 59 9.46 9.60 -14.38
N GLY A 60 10.20 8.55 -14.72
CA GLY A 60 10.41 7.41 -13.81
C GLY A 60 11.07 7.82 -12.48
N ARG A 61 12.07 8.72 -12.53
CA ARG A 61 12.70 9.26 -11.31
C ARG A 61 11.71 10.06 -10.45
N ASN A 62 10.84 10.84 -11.06
CA ASN A 62 9.82 11.62 -10.34
C ASN A 62 8.79 10.71 -9.67
N ILE A 63 8.26 9.72 -10.40
CA ILE A 63 7.34 8.72 -9.85
C ILE A 63 7.98 8.02 -8.64
N ARG A 64 9.22 7.54 -8.79
CA ARG A 64 9.93 6.92 -7.67
C ARG A 64 10.10 7.88 -6.50
N SER A 65 10.47 9.13 -6.75
CA SER A 65 10.65 10.14 -5.71
C SER A 65 9.37 10.35 -4.90
N GLU A 66 8.23 10.47 -5.58
CA GLU A 66 6.91 10.61 -4.95
C GLU A 66 6.50 9.36 -4.17
N VAL A 67 6.73 8.16 -4.70
CA VAL A 67 6.46 6.91 -3.98
C VAL A 67 7.32 6.79 -2.73
N VAL A 68 8.61 7.11 -2.82
CA VAL A 68 9.56 6.98 -1.71
C VAL A 68 9.31 8.03 -0.63
N SER A 69 9.15 9.29 -1.02
CA SER A 69 9.15 10.43 -0.09
C SER A 69 7.76 10.95 0.23
N GLY A 70 6.76 10.56 -0.55
CA GLY A 70 5.45 11.20 -0.56
C GLY A 70 5.43 12.44 -1.45
N GLY A 71 4.23 12.89 -1.77
CA GLY A 71 3.97 14.11 -2.55
C GLY A 71 2.80 14.89 -1.97
N THR A 72 2.55 16.08 -2.53
CA THR A 72 1.36 16.88 -2.21
C THR A 72 0.10 16.09 -2.53
N GLY A 73 -0.61 15.63 -1.50
CA GLY A 73 -1.88 14.90 -1.62
C GLY A 73 -1.77 13.37 -1.55
N THR A 74 -0.58 12.76 -1.54
CA THR A 74 -0.40 11.29 -1.53
C THR A 74 0.04 10.71 -0.18
N GLY A 75 0.25 11.55 0.83
CA GLY A 75 0.67 11.13 2.18
C GLY A 75 2.19 10.88 2.29
N PRO A 76 2.66 10.25 3.39
CA PRO A 76 4.07 10.24 3.78
C PRO A 76 5.02 9.31 2.98
N GLY A 77 4.59 8.78 1.83
CA GLY A 77 5.38 7.85 1.00
C GLY A 77 5.83 6.58 1.74
N LEU A 78 6.73 5.81 1.12
CA LEU A 78 7.27 4.59 1.72
C LEU A 78 8.14 4.88 2.95
N LYS A 79 8.99 5.92 2.92
CA LYS A 79 9.88 6.24 4.05
C LYS A 79 9.13 6.61 5.32
N GLY A 80 8.02 7.34 5.20
CA GLY A 80 7.22 7.70 6.37
C GLY A 80 6.21 6.62 6.78
N SER A 81 5.85 5.71 5.87
CA SER A 81 4.91 4.63 6.18
C SER A 81 5.59 3.36 6.69
N PHE A 82 6.77 3.01 6.15
CA PHE A 82 7.48 1.75 6.37
C PHE A 82 8.95 1.92 6.79
N PRO A 83 9.28 2.82 7.74
CA PRO A 83 10.68 3.09 8.09
C PRO A 83 11.43 1.83 8.53
N ARG A 84 10.84 0.99 9.37
CA ARG A 84 11.50 -0.18 9.95
C ARG A 84 11.61 -1.33 8.95
N THR A 85 10.61 -1.52 8.10
CA THR A 85 10.69 -2.49 7.00
C THR A 85 11.83 -2.12 6.05
N LEU A 86 11.95 -0.85 5.68
CA LEU A 86 13.01 -0.39 4.77
C LEU A 86 14.40 -0.51 5.40
N ASP A 87 14.53 -0.23 6.69
CA ASP A 87 15.78 -0.46 7.43
C ASP A 87 16.14 -1.96 7.45
N ALA A 88 15.16 -2.85 7.71
CA ALA A 88 15.39 -4.30 7.71
C ALA A 88 15.82 -4.84 6.33
N LEU A 89 15.22 -4.34 5.24
CA LEU A 89 15.61 -4.67 3.87
C LEU A 89 17.02 -4.17 3.53
N ARG A 90 17.36 -2.94 3.95
CA ARG A 90 18.69 -2.37 3.74
C ARG A 90 19.77 -3.15 4.49
N GLU A 91 19.53 -3.48 5.75
CA GLU A 91 20.53 -4.08 6.64
C GLU A 91 20.69 -5.57 6.41
N GLY A 92 19.59 -6.31 6.28
CA GLY A 92 19.63 -7.76 6.12
C GLY A 92 19.88 -8.24 4.71
N ARG A 93 19.57 -7.42 3.70
CA ARG A 93 19.50 -7.85 2.29
C ARG A 93 20.16 -6.89 1.32
N HIS A 94 20.81 -5.84 1.84
CA HIS A 94 21.50 -4.82 1.04
C HIS A 94 20.62 -4.18 -0.04
N ALA A 95 19.30 -4.11 0.18
CA ALA A 95 18.36 -3.52 -0.76
C ALA A 95 18.15 -2.03 -0.42
N PRO A 96 18.71 -1.08 -1.19
CA PRO A 96 18.46 0.34 -1.00
C PRO A 96 16.99 0.67 -1.24
N VAL A 97 16.48 1.69 -0.53
CA VAL A 97 15.07 2.13 -0.65
C VAL A 97 14.62 2.39 -2.09
N ASN A 98 15.53 2.90 -2.94
CA ASN A 98 15.21 3.17 -4.33
C ASN A 98 14.98 1.88 -5.12
N ASP A 99 15.77 0.83 -4.88
CA ASP A 99 15.62 -0.44 -5.59
C ASP A 99 14.36 -1.18 -5.12
N VAL A 100 14.05 -1.11 -3.82
CA VAL A 100 12.77 -1.58 -3.27
C VAL A 100 11.59 -0.86 -3.94
N ALA A 101 11.69 0.47 -4.10
CA ALA A 101 10.64 1.26 -4.72
C ALA A 101 10.47 0.93 -6.21
N GLU A 102 11.55 0.77 -6.97
CA GLU A 102 11.47 0.40 -8.39
C GLU A 102 10.82 -0.99 -8.56
N ALA A 103 11.20 -1.97 -7.74
CA ALA A 103 10.58 -3.29 -7.75
C ALA A 103 9.08 -3.25 -7.39
N PHE A 104 8.71 -2.41 -6.42
CA PHE A 104 7.31 -2.19 -6.06
C PHE A 104 6.53 -1.50 -7.18
N ILE A 105 7.06 -0.43 -7.77
CA ILE A 105 6.41 0.34 -8.85
C ILE A 105 6.14 -0.54 -10.08
N ALA A 106 7.08 -1.43 -10.42
CA ALA A 106 6.92 -2.38 -11.51
C ALA A 106 5.91 -3.51 -11.19
N SER A 107 5.47 -3.65 -9.94
CA SER A 107 4.63 -4.76 -9.51
C SER A 107 3.14 -4.54 -9.84
N ALA A 108 2.41 -5.66 -9.99
CA ALA A 108 0.95 -5.62 -10.15
C ALA A 108 0.24 -5.00 -8.93
N ALA A 109 0.85 -5.01 -7.75
CA ALA A 109 0.25 -4.41 -6.55
C ALA A 109 0.22 -2.88 -6.63
N PHE A 110 1.21 -2.23 -7.27
CA PHE A 110 1.22 -0.78 -7.44
C PHE A 110 0.13 -0.28 -8.39
N GLN A 111 -0.31 -1.12 -9.33
CA GLN A 111 -1.35 -0.79 -10.29
C GLN A 111 -2.69 -0.42 -9.61
N GLU A 112 -3.05 -1.10 -8.52
CA GLU A 112 -4.26 -0.81 -7.75
C GLU A 112 -4.27 0.58 -7.09
N PHE A 113 -3.09 1.17 -6.87
CA PHE A 113 -2.97 2.56 -6.39
C PHE A 113 -3.06 3.55 -7.56
N ARG A 114 -2.46 3.23 -8.71
CA ARG A 114 -2.45 4.07 -9.89
C ARG A 114 -3.83 4.23 -10.53
N ASP A 115 -4.64 3.17 -10.50
CA ASP A 115 -5.94 3.15 -11.19
C ASP A 115 -7.03 3.94 -10.44
N VAL A 116 -6.75 4.46 -9.23
CA VAL A 116 -7.71 5.20 -8.39
C VAL A 116 -8.40 6.35 -9.16
N PRO A 117 -7.68 7.23 -9.90
CA PRO A 117 -8.31 8.32 -10.66
C PRO A 117 -9.23 7.83 -11.79
N PHE A 118 -9.06 6.58 -12.22
CA PHE A 118 -9.77 5.97 -13.36
C PHE A 118 -10.77 4.89 -12.94
N SER A 119 -10.84 4.57 -11.65
CA SER A 119 -11.75 3.57 -11.09
C SER A 119 -13.20 3.98 -11.35
N PRO A 120 -14.10 3.04 -11.74
CA PRO A 120 -15.52 3.33 -11.96
C PRO A 120 -16.22 3.95 -10.74
N ARG A 121 -15.67 3.74 -9.54
CA ARG A 121 -16.16 4.32 -8.28
C ARG A 121 -15.28 5.45 -7.75
N GLY A 122 -14.20 5.81 -8.46
CA GLY A 122 -13.18 6.73 -7.98
C GLY A 122 -12.46 6.24 -6.71
N ARG A 123 -12.45 4.92 -6.50
CA ARG A 123 -11.88 4.27 -5.31
C ARG A 123 -10.89 3.18 -5.71
N GLY A 124 -9.79 3.09 -4.97
CA GLY A 124 -8.81 2.01 -5.08
C GLY A 124 -8.14 1.76 -3.74
N ARG A 125 -6.90 1.27 -3.74
CA ARG A 125 -6.15 1.00 -2.51
C ARG A 125 -5.14 2.08 -2.21
N THR A 126 -4.90 2.30 -0.92
CA THR A 126 -3.85 3.22 -0.49
C THR A 126 -2.45 2.69 -0.85
N LEU A 127 -1.47 3.58 -1.01
CA LEU A 127 -0.08 3.20 -1.25
C LEU A 127 0.45 2.20 -0.20
N PRO A 128 0.20 2.37 1.12
CA PRO A 128 0.61 1.39 2.12
C PRO A 128 -0.02 0.00 1.94
N GLU A 129 -1.30 -0.07 1.56
CA GLU A 129 -1.93 -1.36 1.28
C GLU A 129 -1.33 -2.06 0.06
N CYS A 130 -1.05 -1.31 -0.99
CA CYS A 130 -0.39 -1.83 -2.19
C CYS A 130 1.01 -2.33 -1.88
N PHE A 131 1.80 -1.59 -1.08
CA PHE A 131 3.13 -2.04 -0.67
C PHE A 131 3.08 -3.28 0.23
N HIS A 132 2.10 -3.34 1.16
CA HIS A 132 1.87 -4.54 1.95
C HIS A 132 1.55 -5.76 1.08
N ARG A 133 0.67 -5.61 0.07
CA ARG A 133 0.33 -6.69 -0.87
C ARG A 133 1.55 -7.13 -1.69
N PHE A 134 2.39 -6.20 -2.12
CA PHE A 134 3.64 -6.49 -2.81
C PHE A 134 4.56 -7.36 -1.94
N MET A 135 4.82 -6.95 -0.70
CA MET A 135 5.67 -7.72 0.21
C MET A 135 5.05 -9.08 0.60
N ALA A 136 3.72 -9.14 0.77
CA ALA A 136 3.01 -10.38 1.04
C ALA A 136 3.08 -11.39 -0.11
N ALA A 137 3.33 -10.93 -1.35
CA ALA A 137 3.59 -11.78 -2.51
C ALA A 137 5.01 -12.38 -2.51
N ARG A 138 5.84 -12.05 -1.51
CA ARG A 138 7.19 -12.60 -1.30
C ARG A 138 8.11 -12.41 -2.52
N PRO A 139 8.35 -11.16 -2.94
CA PRO A 139 9.27 -10.86 -4.04
C PRO A 139 10.62 -11.55 -3.83
N ALA A 140 11.05 -12.34 -4.81
CA ALA A 140 12.20 -13.24 -4.68
C ALA A 140 13.50 -12.52 -4.29
N ASP A 141 13.68 -11.29 -4.77
CA ASP A 141 14.89 -10.50 -4.55
C ASP A 141 14.84 -9.65 -3.28
N LEU A 142 13.68 -9.60 -2.60
CA LEU A 142 13.49 -8.76 -1.41
C LEU A 142 13.06 -9.57 -0.19
N ASP A 143 12.00 -10.39 -0.26
CA ASP A 143 11.55 -11.20 0.88
C ASP A 143 10.94 -12.56 0.48
N PRO A 144 11.73 -13.49 -0.10
CA PRO A 144 11.24 -14.81 -0.52
C PRO A 144 10.67 -15.66 0.63
N SER A 145 11.19 -15.53 1.85
CA SER A 145 10.67 -16.25 3.02
C SER A 145 9.35 -15.66 3.54
N GLY A 146 9.04 -14.41 3.17
CA GLY A 146 7.90 -13.66 3.71
C GLY A 146 8.08 -13.35 5.19
N GLU A 147 9.31 -13.35 5.69
CA GLU A 147 9.58 -13.14 7.11
C GLU A 147 9.03 -11.77 7.52
N LEU A 148 9.26 -10.73 6.72
CA LEU A 148 8.96 -9.31 7.04
C LEU A 148 7.47 -9.00 7.16
N GLU A 149 6.59 -9.90 6.74
CA GLU A 149 5.16 -9.64 6.64
C GLU A 149 4.54 -9.06 7.93
N PRO A 150 4.78 -9.61 9.14
CA PRO A 150 4.28 -9.02 10.38
C PRO A 150 4.69 -7.56 10.58
N LEU A 151 5.94 -7.20 10.28
CA LEU A 151 6.43 -5.83 10.38
C LEU A 151 5.77 -4.92 9.34
N VAL A 152 5.73 -5.38 8.08
CA VAL A 152 5.11 -4.65 6.98
C VAL A 152 3.64 -4.38 7.28
N HIS A 153 2.90 -5.37 7.79
CA HIS A 153 1.51 -5.20 8.14
C HIS A 153 1.30 -4.23 9.29
N HIS A 154 2.14 -4.27 10.32
CA HIS A 154 2.06 -3.30 11.42
C HIS A 154 2.21 -1.87 10.93
N GLU A 155 3.19 -1.63 10.06
CA GLU A 155 3.45 -0.33 9.47
C GLU A 155 2.33 0.10 8.51
N ALA A 156 1.82 -0.82 7.68
CA ALA A 156 0.67 -0.58 6.81
C ALA A 156 -0.61 -0.24 7.59
N ALA A 157 -0.96 -1.06 8.60
CA ALA A 157 -2.15 -0.83 9.43
C ALA A 157 -2.06 0.50 10.16
N ALA A 158 -0.87 0.86 10.67
CA ALA A 158 -0.65 2.14 11.31
C ALA A 158 -0.80 3.32 10.32
N ALA A 159 -0.27 3.20 9.11
CA ALA A 159 -0.38 4.23 8.08
C ALA A 159 -1.83 4.41 7.59
N VAL A 160 -2.54 3.32 7.32
CA VAL A 160 -3.97 3.33 6.91
C VAL A 160 -4.84 3.93 8.00
N THR A 161 -4.63 3.55 9.27
CA THR A 161 -5.38 4.09 10.41
C THR A 161 -5.21 5.60 10.53
N ARG A 162 -3.97 6.11 10.38
CA ARG A 162 -3.70 7.56 10.35
C ARG A 162 -4.36 8.24 9.16
N ALA A 163 -4.35 7.63 7.98
CA ALA A 163 -4.99 8.17 6.79
C ALA A 163 -6.52 8.25 6.93
N VAL A 164 -7.13 7.24 7.56
CA VAL A 164 -8.56 7.26 7.88
C VAL A 164 -8.88 8.42 8.83
N ALA A 165 -8.08 8.58 9.89
CA ALA A 165 -8.26 9.65 10.86
C ALA A 165 -8.16 11.06 10.25
N THR A 166 -7.36 11.27 9.20
CA THR A 166 -7.25 12.58 8.52
C THR A 166 -8.28 12.79 7.41
N GLY A 167 -9.18 11.82 7.18
CA GLY A 167 -10.17 11.89 6.09
C GLY A 167 -9.62 11.55 4.70
N ALA A 168 -8.35 11.15 4.60
CA ALA A 168 -7.73 10.77 3.32
C ALA A 168 -8.30 9.46 2.72
N HIS A 169 -9.09 8.72 3.49
CA HIS A 169 -9.74 7.48 3.04
C HIS A 169 -10.92 7.69 2.09
N ALA A 170 -11.41 8.92 1.89
CA ALA A 170 -12.57 9.18 1.02
C ALA A 170 -12.37 8.70 -0.44
N THR A 171 -11.11 8.58 -0.87
CA THR A 171 -10.71 8.12 -2.21
C THR A 171 -10.25 6.66 -2.24
N PHE A 172 -10.27 5.94 -1.11
CA PHE A 172 -9.74 4.58 -1.01
C PHE A 172 -10.67 3.63 -0.26
N ASP A 173 -10.77 2.40 -0.74
CA ASP A 173 -11.38 1.31 0.02
C ASP A 173 -10.32 0.69 0.93
N VAL A 174 -10.62 0.57 2.22
CA VAL A 174 -9.73 -0.12 3.16
C VAL A 174 -10.00 -1.61 3.08
N GLY A 175 -9.03 -2.35 2.54
CA GLY A 175 -9.10 -3.80 2.40
C GLY A 175 -7.87 -4.51 2.97
N LEU A 176 -7.18 -3.89 3.92
CA LEU A 176 -6.12 -4.51 4.69
C LEU A 176 -6.72 -5.59 5.59
N ARG A 177 -6.04 -6.73 5.73
CA ARG A 177 -6.51 -7.81 6.60
C ARG A 177 -6.59 -7.36 8.05
N ASP A 178 -7.44 -8.02 8.83
CA ASP A 178 -7.67 -7.72 10.25
C ASP A 178 -8.17 -6.29 10.53
N MET A 179 -8.63 -5.57 9.50
CA MET A 179 -9.22 -4.24 9.60
C MET A 179 -10.64 -4.24 9.04
N THR A 180 -11.57 -3.62 9.76
CA THR A 180 -12.97 -3.46 9.34
C THR A 180 -13.58 -2.22 9.97
N PHE A 181 -14.62 -1.68 9.35
CA PHE A 181 -15.41 -0.61 9.95
C PHE A 181 -16.49 -1.19 10.88
N HIS A 182 -16.63 -0.59 12.06
CA HIS A 182 -17.74 -0.78 13.00
C HIS A 182 -18.43 0.58 13.17
N GLY A 183 -19.57 0.77 12.49
CA GLY A 183 -20.12 2.09 12.25
C GLY A 183 -19.13 2.96 11.46
N ASP A 184 -18.86 4.17 11.96
CA ASP A 184 -17.92 5.12 11.34
C ASP A 184 -16.47 4.98 11.83
N VAL A 185 -16.18 3.94 12.63
CA VAL A 185 -14.87 3.72 13.23
C VAL A 185 -14.19 2.53 12.54
N LEU A 186 -13.06 2.80 11.88
CA LEU A 186 -12.14 1.75 11.45
C LEU A 186 -11.52 1.10 12.68
N CYS A 187 -11.60 -0.22 12.77
CA CYS A 187 -11.03 -1.01 13.84
C CYS A 187 -10.15 -2.12 13.28
N GLY A 188 -9.03 -2.40 13.92
CA GLY A 188 -8.22 -3.58 13.65
C GLY A 188 -7.43 -4.04 14.87
N PHE A 189 -7.08 -5.32 14.89
CA PHE A 189 -6.30 -5.93 15.97
C PHE A 189 -5.46 -7.08 15.44
N ARG A 190 -4.19 -7.13 15.84
CA ARG A 190 -3.30 -8.27 15.54
C ARG A 190 -2.37 -8.58 16.70
N GLU A 191 -2.17 -9.88 16.96
CA GLU A 191 -1.37 -10.38 18.08
C GLU A 191 0.14 -10.38 17.81
N TYR A 192 0.55 -10.58 16.55
CA TYR A 192 1.95 -10.67 16.12
C TYR A 192 2.77 -11.77 16.85
N ALA A 193 2.12 -12.86 17.26
CA ALA A 193 2.79 -13.99 17.93
C ALA A 193 3.80 -14.71 17.01
N GLU A 194 3.58 -14.62 15.70
CA GLU A 194 4.42 -15.12 14.62
C GLU A 194 5.64 -14.24 14.31
N ALA A 195 5.67 -13.01 14.84
CA ALA A 195 6.74 -12.07 14.51
C ALA A 195 8.05 -12.43 15.24
N PRO A 196 9.21 -12.33 14.57
CA PRO A 196 10.51 -12.39 15.22
C PRO A 196 10.60 -11.43 16.42
N ALA A 197 11.11 -11.93 17.55
CA ALA A 197 11.22 -11.15 18.79
C ALA A 197 12.05 -9.86 18.61
N ALA A 198 13.02 -9.88 17.68
CA ALA A 198 13.83 -8.71 17.33
C ALA A 198 13.00 -7.50 16.87
N TRP A 199 11.79 -7.72 16.34
CA TRP A 199 10.91 -6.63 15.91
C TRP A 199 10.06 -6.04 17.01
N GLN A 200 10.06 -6.64 18.21
CA GLN A 200 9.40 -6.09 19.39
C GLN A 200 7.93 -5.70 19.14
N LEU A 201 7.25 -6.43 18.24
CA LEU A 201 5.83 -6.21 17.96
C LEU A 201 5.02 -6.75 19.13
N LYS A 202 4.08 -5.95 19.61
CA LYS A 202 3.15 -6.31 20.68
C LYS A 202 1.76 -6.49 20.07
N PRO A 203 0.87 -7.27 20.71
CA PRO A 203 -0.55 -7.27 20.36
C PRO A 203 -1.07 -5.83 20.30
N THR A 204 -1.48 -5.37 19.11
CA THR A 204 -1.76 -3.96 18.84
C THR A 204 -3.17 -3.81 18.32
N MET A 205 -3.85 -2.79 18.84
CA MET A 205 -5.13 -2.31 18.35
C MET A 205 -4.93 -1.04 17.52
N PHE A 206 -5.71 -0.91 16.47
CA PHE A 206 -5.74 0.20 15.54
C PHE A 206 -7.18 0.71 15.44
N LEU A 207 -7.45 1.94 15.87
CA LEU A 207 -8.76 2.58 15.76
C LEU A 207 -8.63 3.94 15.07
N ALA A 208 -9.55 4.25 14.16
CA ALA A 208 -9.66 5.60 13.59
C ALA A 208 -11.11 5.97 13.29
N GLY A 209 -11.49 7.20 13.64
CA GLY A 209 -12.82 7.75 13.44
C GLY A 209 -12.87 9.19 13.93
N ALA A 210 -13.81 10.00 13.44
CA ALA A 210 -14.05 11.37 13.90
C ALA A 210 -12.78 12.28 14.02
N GLY A 211 -11.83 12.15 13.09
CA GLY A 211 -10.59 12.95 13.15
C GLY A 211 -9.52 12.41 14.11
N ARG A 212 -9.74 11.26 14.73
CA ARG A 212 -8.90 10.69 15.80
C ARG A 212 -8.31 9.35 15.40
N CYS A 213 -7.13 9.06 15.96
CA CYS A 213 -6.35 7.85 15.71
C CYS A 213 -5.83 7.30 17.04
N VAL A 214 -6.11 6.02 17.31
CA VAL A 214 -5.58 5.29 18.47
C VAL A 214 -4.84 4.07 17.96
N ILE A 215 -3.53 4.05 18.15
CA ILE A 215 -2.67 2.90 17.82
C ILE A 215 -1.88 2.56 19.06
N GLY A 216 -2.00 1.33 19.55
CA GLY A 216 -1.25 0.96 20.74
C GLY A 216 -1.48 -0.47 21.20
N PRO A 217 -0.66 -0.93 22.15
CA PRO A 217 -0.76 -2.28 22.68
C PRO A 217 -2.10 -2.49 23.38
N ALA A 218 -2.77 -3.59 23.08
CA ALA A 218 -4.05 -3.96 23.65
C ALA A 218 -4.15 -5.48 23.80
N ARG A 219 -5.08 -5.96 24.63
CA ARG A 219 -5.42 -7.39 24.67
C ARG A 219 -6.69 -7.64 23.87
N ARG A 220 -6.79 -8.82 23.27
CA ARG A 220 -7.94 -9.25 22.46
C ARG A 220 -9.30 -9.00 23.13
N PRO A 221 -9.51 -9.29 24.44
CA PRO A 221 -10.80 -9.04 25.08
C PRO A 221 -11.21 -7.57 25.13
N LEU A 222 -10.26 -6.63 25.24
CA LEU A 222 -10.57 -5.20 25.19
C LEU A 222 -11.04 -4.80 23.79
N PHE A 223 -10.36 -5.30 22.75
CA PHE A 223 -10.73 -5.04 21.37
C PHE A 223 -12.13 -5.57 21.05
N ASP A 224 -12.40 -6.84 21.37
CA ASP A 224 -13.71 -7.47 21.12
C ASP A 224 -14.85 -6.76 21.86
N ALA A 225 -14.59 -6.26 23.08
CA ALA A 225 -15.58 -5.50 23.84
C ALA A 225 -15.86 -4.11 23.21
N LEU A 226 -14.82 -3.42 22.73
CA LEU A 226 -14.96 -2.13 22.04
C LEU A 226 -15.74 -2.29 20.72
N THR A 227 -15.41 -3.28 19.91
CA THR A 227 -16.12 -3.50 18.63
C THR A 227 -17.57 -3.95 18.85
N SER A 228 -17.84 -4.75 19.88
CA SER A 228 -19.22 -5.10 20.27
C SER A 228 -20.04 -3.88 20.69
N LEU A 229 -19.42 -2.91 21.38
CA LEU A 229 -20.06 -1.64 21.73
C LEU A 229 -20.34 -0.79 20.48
N LEU A 230 -19.39 -0.71 19.55
CA LEU A 230 -19.52 0.06 18.29
C LEU A 230 -20.57 -0.53 17.33
N ASP A 231 -20.75 -1.85 17.35
CA ASP A 231 -21.81 -2.54 16.59
C ASP A 231 -23.21 -2.41 17.23
N ASP A 232 -23.33 -1.66 18.33
CA ASP A 232 -24.54 -1.55 19.13
C ASP A 232 -25.16 -2.93 19.46
N ARG A 233 -24.32 -3.91 19.85
CA ARG A 233 -24.78 -5.23 20.31
C ARG A 233 -25.05 -5.20 21.82
N PRO A 234 -26.29 -4.98 22.29
CA PRO A 234 -26.58 -4.62 23.67
C PRO A 234 -26.24 -5.73 24.67
N ASP A 235 -26.46 -6.98 24.27
CA ASP A 235 -26.45 -8.15 25.16
C ASP A 235 -25.04 -8.69 25.47
N ALA A 236 -24.02 -8.19 24.77
CA ALA A 236 -22.65 -8.68 24.93
C ALA A 236 -21.90 -8.08 26.13
N LEU A 237 -22.42 -7.00 26.73
CA LEU A 237 -21.72 -6.21 27.74
C LEU A 237 -22.62 -5.91 28.94
N THR A 238 -22.09 -6.06 30.14
CA THR A 238 -22.77 -5.60 31.35
C THR A 238 -22.86 -4.06 31.35
N PRO A 239 -23.86 -3.46 32.05
CA PRO A 239 -24.02 -2.01 32.07
C PRO A 239 -22.78 -1.24 32.56
N SER A 240 -22.06 -1.79 33.55
CA SER A 240 -20.83 -1.17 34.07
C SER A 240 -19.67 -1.21 33.07
N VAL A 241 -19.51 -2.32 32.35
CA VAL A 241 -18.49 -2.45 31.30
C VAL A 241 -18.82 -1.53 30.13
N ARG A 242 -20.09 -1.47 29.71
CA ARG A 242 -20.56 -0.54 28.68
C ARG A 242 -20.19 0.91 29.03
N ALA A 243 -20.58 1.39 30.20
CA ALA A 243 -20.31 2.76 30.63
C ALA A 243 -18.79 3.08 30.64
N SER A 244 -17.97 2.13 31.11
CA SER A 244 -16.50 2.32 31.10
C SER A 244 -15.91 2.36 29.69
N LEU A 245 -16.46 1.61 28.73
CA LEU A 245 -16.01 1.60 27.34
C LEU A 245 -16.47 2.85 26.59
N GLU A 246 -17.68 3.34 26.88
CA GLU A 246 -18.21 4.61 26.35
C GLU A 246 -17.34 5.79 26.80
N ASP A 247 -17.06 5.88 28.10
CA ASP A 247 -16.16 6.91 28.66
C ASP A 247 -14.77 6.85 27.99
N ARG A 248 -14.25 5.64 27.77
CA ARG A 248 -12.97 5.45 27.07
C ARG A 248 -13.02 5.91 25.61
N LEU A 249 -14.05 5.53 24.85
CA LEU A 249 -14.21 5.98 23.46
C LEU A 249 -14.34 7.51 23.36
N SER A 250 -15.09 8.12 24.28
CA SER A 250 -15.23 9.57 24.35
C SER A 250 -13.93 10.27 24.76
N SER A 251 -13.15 9.70 25.68
CA SER A 251 -11.81 10.21 26.01
C SER A 251 -10.84 10.17 24.82
N TRP A 252 -11.05 9.24 23.88
CA TRP A 252 -10.31 9.15 22.62
C TRP A 252 -10.91 10.02 21.51
N GLY A 253 -12.09 10.61 21.73
CA GLY A 253 -12.84 11.40 20.76
C GLY A 253 -13.37 10.56 19.58
N LEU A 254 -13.64 9.27 19.81
CA LEU A 254 -14.21 8.36 18.82
C LEU A 254 -15.74 8.22 18.95
N ARG A 255 -16.34 8.82 19.99
CA ARG A 255 -17.78 8.96 20.23
C ARG A 255 -18.06 10.26 20.98
#